data_AF-A0AAN0VLT9-F1
#
_entry.id   AF-A0AAN0VLT9-F1
#
_cell.length_a   1.000
_cell.length_b   1.000
_cell.length_c   1.000
_cell.angle_alpha   90.00
_cell.angle_beta   90.00
_cell.angle_gamma   90.00
#
_symmetry.space_group_name_H-M   'P 1'
#
loop_
_entity.id
_entity.type
_entity.pdbx_description
1 polymer ?
#
loop_
_entity_poly.entity_id
_entity_poly.type
_entity_poly.pdbx_seq_one_letter_code
_entity_poly.pdbx_strand_id
1 'polypeptide(L)' 'MFVTMLLVILFVAAGAVVVLNLVHRPDSVSDFWSLDNEYERKSGKLDFLRTKAAFYTAIVTVVLIGLLDIFVLK' A
#
# COMPACT_ATOMS: atom_id res chain seq x y z
N MET A 1 19.00 -16.03 -10.24
CA MET A 1 19.39 -14.60 -10.16
C MET A 1 18.30 -13.67 -10.66
N PHE A 2 17.87 -13.75 -11.93
CA PHE A 2 16.84 -12.84 -12.47
C PHE A 2 15.50 -12.90 -11.72
N VAL A 3 14.96 -14.11 -11.51
CA VAL A 3 13.67 -14.32 -10.82
C VAL A 3 13.71 -13.78 -9.38
N THR A 4 14.80 -14.04 -8.67
CA THR A 4 15.01 -13.57 -7.30
C THR A 4 15.05 -12.05 -7.23
N MET A 5 15.77 -11.38 -8.15
CA MET A 5 15.76 -9.91 -8.23
C MET A 5 14.37 -9.35 -8.53
N LEU A 6 13.62 -9.99 -9.43
CA LEU A 6 12.26 -9.57 -9.77
C LEU A 6 11.32 -9.67 -8.57
N LEU A 7 11.41 -10.76 -7.78
CA LEU A 7 10.64 -10.92 -6.55
C LEU A 7 10.97 -9.85 -5.51
N VAL A 8 12.26 -9.50 -5.35
CA VAL A 8 12.68 -8.42 -4.44
C VAL A 8 12.09 -7.07 -4.87
N ILE A 9 12.12 -6.76 -6.17
CA ILE A 9 11.54 -5.51 -6.69
C ILE A 9 10.03 -5.47 -6.44
N LEU A 10 9.32 -6.56 -6.71
CA LEU A 10 7.88 -6.66 -6.46
C LEU A 10 7.55 -6.54 -4.97
N PHE A 11 8.37 -7.13 -4.10
CA PHE A 11 8.22 -7.04 -2.66
C PHE A 11 8.36 -5.59 -2.17
N VAL A 12 9.40 -4.88 -2.63
CA VAL A 12 9.64 -3.48 -2.29
C VAL A 12 8.51 -2.58 -2.82
N ALA A 13 8.06 -2.80 -4.06
CA ALA A 13 6.95 -2.05 -4.64
C ALA A 13 5.63 -2.27 -3.88
N ALA A 14 5.30 -3.51 -3.53
CA ALA A 14 4.12 -3.83 -2.73
C ALA A 14 4.22 -3.21 -1.32
N GLY A 15 5.39 -3.28 -0.69
CA GLY A 15 5.66 -2.62 0.59
C GLY A 15 5.46 -1.11 0.53
N ALA A 16 5.90 -0.45 -0.55
CA ALA A 16 5.67 0.98 -0.75
C ALA A 16 4.17 1.31 -0.87
N VAL A 17 3.37 0.49 -1.57
CA VAL A 17 1.91 0.67 -1.65
C VAL A 17 1.25 0.50 -0.27
N VAL A 18 1.69 -0.47 0.53
CA VAL A 18 1.22 -0.66 1.90
C VAL A 18 1.51 0.59 2.75
N VAL A 19 2.76 1.07 2.75
CA VAL A 19 3.17 2.28 3.49
C VAL A 19 2.37 3.50 3.02
N LEU A 20 2.19 3.68 1.71
CA LEU A 20 1.40 4.77 1.16
C LEU A 20 -0.04 4.78 1.68
N ASN A 21 -0.68 3.61 1.80
CA ASN A 21 -2.03 3.50 2.37
C ASN A 21 -2.06 3.74 3.88
N LEU A 22 -1.04 3.28 4.62
CA LEU A 22 -0.94 3.49 6.07
C LEU A 22 -0.71 4.95 6.45
N VAL A 23 0.17 5.64 5.71
CA VAL A 23 0.43 7.08 5.90
C VAL A 23 -0.79 7.90 5.50
N HIS A 24 -1.52 7.44 4.48
CA HIS A 24 -2.73 8.09 4.00
C HIS A 24 -3.97 7.56 4.71
N ARG A 25 -4.02 7.67 6.05
CA ARG A 25 -5.26 7.43 6.80
C ARG A 25 -6.31 8.48 6.40
N PRO A 26 -7.46 8.09 5.80
CA PRO A 26 -8.58 9.00 5.57
C PRO A 26 -9.26 9.41 6.87
N ASP A 27 -9.15 8.57 7.89
CA ASP A 27 -9.96 8.66 9.10
C ASP A 27 -9.17 9.31 10.24
N SER A 28 -8.21 10.18 9.94
CA SER A 28 -7.57 10.96 10.99
C SER A 28 -8.67 11.71 11.73
N VAL A 29 -8.70 11.49 13.04
CA VAL A 29 -9.63 12.01 14.06
C VAL A 29 -9.75 13.56 14.05
N SER A 30 -9.06 14.23 13.12
CA SER A 30 -9.18 15.65 12.80
C SER A 30 -10.45 16.03 12.02
N ASP A 31 -11.12 15.10 11.32
CA ASP A 31 -12.24 15.45 10.42
C ASP A 31 -13.60 15.65 11.13
N PHE A 32 -13.70 15.33 12.42
CA PHE A 32 -14.95 15.54 13.17
C PHE A 32 -15.33 17.01 13.38
N TRP A 33 -14.41 17.96 13.10
CA TRP A 33 -14.58 19.40 13.29
C TRP A 33 -14.65 20.22 11.98
N SER A 34 -14.68 19.56 10.82
CA SER A 34 -14.83 20.22 9.52
C SER A 34 -16.30 20.63 9.28
N LEU A 35 -16.74 21.69 9.95
CA LEU A 35 -18.11 22.24 9.83
C LEU A 35 -18.35 22.97 8.50
N ASP A 36 -17.30 23.38 7.78
CA ASP A 36 -17.40 24.25 6.59
C ASP A 36 -16.88 23.62 5.27
N ASN A 37 -16.69 22.29 5.21
CA ASN A 37 -16.29 21.60 3.97
C ASN A 37 -15.00 22.15 3.32
N GLU A 38 -14.15 22.87 4.06
CA GLU A 38 -12.99 23.60 3.51
C GLU A 38 -11.86 22.68 3.01
N TYR A 39 -11.90 21.39 3.35
CA TYR A 39 -10.94 20.39 2.89
C TYR A 39 -11.50 19.56 1.74
N GLU A 40 -11.77 20.20 0.59
CA GLU A 40 -11.89 19.45 -0.66
C GLU A 40 -10.58 18.70 -0.92
N ARG A 41 -10.66 17.38 -0.81
CA ARG A 41 -9.51 16.49 -0.96
C ARG A 41 -8.99 16.59 -2.39
N LYS A 42 -7.87 17.29 -2.58
CA LYS A 42 -7.20 17.39 -3.88
C LYS A 42 -6.87 15.99 -4.37
N SER A 43 -7.50 15.58 -5.47
CA SER A 43 -7.21 14.30 -6.08
C SER A 43 -5.76 14.28 -6.57
N GLY A 44 -4.98 13.34 -6.05
CA GLY A 44 -3.61 13.08 -6.43
C GLY A 44 -3.52 11.92 -7.41
N LYS A 45 -2.46 11.92 -8.24
CA LYS A 45 -2.20 10.85 -9.22
C LYS A 45 -2.06 9.44 -8.61
N LEU A 46 -1.83 9.34 -7.30
CA LEU A 46 -1.65 8.07 -6.57
C LEU A 46 -2.89 7.63 -5.79
N ASP A 47 -4.02 8.32 -5.93
CA ASP A 47 -5.25 7.98 -5.18
C ASP A 47 -5.83 6.62 -5.55
N PHE A 48 -5.58 6.15 -6.78
CA PHE A 48 -5.98 4.80 -7.20
C PHE A 48 -5.27 3.69 -6.38
N LEU A 49 -4.05 3.96 -5.90
CA LEU A 49 -3.31 3.04 -5.03
C LEU A 49 -3.76 3.15 -3.57
N ARG A 50 -4.51 4.19 -3.21
CA ARG A 50 -4.98 4.49 -1.84
C ARG A 50 -6.39 3.97 -1.60
N THR A 51 -6.68 2.78 -2.13
CA THR A 51 -7.98 2.11 -1.99
C THR A 51 -7.85 0.89 -1.11
N LYS A 52 -8.92 0.51 -0.40
CA LYS A 52 -8.95 -0.72 0.42
C LYS A 52 -8.54 -1.94 -0.40
N ALA A 53 -9.01 -2.02 -1.64
CA ALA A 53 -8.64 -3.08 -2.57
C ALA A 53 -7.12 -3.12 -2.82
N ALA A 54 -6.52 -1.98 -3.20
CA ALA A 54 -5.07 -1.88 -3.42
C ALA A 54 -4.23 -2.19 -2.17
N PHE A 55 -4.73 -1.80 -0.99
CA PHE A 55 -4.07 -2.11 0.28
C PHE A 55 -4.05 -3.61 0.58
N TYR A 56 -5.21 -4.28 0.52
CA TYR A 56 -5.31 -5.70 0.80
C TYR A 56 -4.58 -6.54 -0.24
N THR A 57 -4.63 -6.17 -1.52
CA THR A 57 -3.85 -6.86 -2.56
C THR A 57 -2.36 -6.72 -2.30
N ALA A 58 -1.87 -5.52 -1.96
CA ALA A 58 -0.46 -5.31 -1.65
C ALA A 58 -0.01 -6.13 -0.43
N ILE A 59 -0.81 -6.23 0.64
CA ILE A 59 -0.51 -7.09 1.79
C ILE A 59 -0.40 -8.56 1.38
N VAL A 60 -1.38 -9.06 0.61
CA VAL A 60 -1.36 -10.46 0.15
C VAL A 60 -0.12 -10.73 -0.69
N THR A 61 0.26 -9.81 -1.58
CA THR A 61 1.49 -9.91 -2.38
C THR A 61 2.74 -9.97 -1.53
N VAL A 62 2.88 -9.09 -0.52
CA VAL A 62 4.02 -9.10 0.42
C VAL A 62 4.12 -10.44 1.15
N VAL A 63 2.98 -10.95 1.66
CA VAL A 63 2.94 -12.23 2.39
C VAL A 63 3.30 -13.40 1.47
N LEU A 64 2.74 -13.48 0.27
CA LEU A 64 3.01 -14.56 -0.68
C LEU A 64 4.47 -14.58 -1.12
N ILE A 65 5.06 -13.43 -1.43
CA ILE A 65 6.46 -13.34 -1.83
C ILE A 65 7.37 -13.72 -0.66
N GLY A 66 7.07 -13.24 0.56
CA GLY A 66 7.82 -13.61 1.76
C GLY A 66 7.75 -15.11 2.07
N LEU A 67 6.57 -15.73 1.91
CA LEU A 67 6.41 -17.17 2.08
C LEU A 67 7.18 -17.97 1.02
N LEU A 68 7.11 -17.56 -0.26
CA LEU A 68 7.89 -18.18 -1.33
C LEU A 68 9.39 -18.11 -1.06
N ASP A 69 9.87 -16.95 -0.59
CA ASP A 69 11.28 -16.75 -0.26
C ASP A 69 11.73 -17.69 0.88
N ILE A 70 10.95 -17.76 1.97
CA ILE A 70 11.28 -18.58 3.15
C ILE A 70 11.23 -20.08 2.88
N PHE A 71 10.20 -20.54 2.15
CA PHE A 71 9.88 -21.97 2.05
C PHE A 71 10.35 -22.64 0.76
N VAL A 72 10.50 -21.90 -0.34
CA VAL A 72 10.75 -22.49 -1.67
C VAL A 72 12.13 -22.13 -2.21
N LEU A 73 12.60 -20.90 -1.99
CA LEU A 73 13.85 -20.39 -2.56
C LEU A 73 15.09 -20.62 -1.67
N LYS A 74 14.95 -21.48 -0.64
CA LYS A 74 16.01 -21.83 0.30
C LYS A 74 17.17 -22.58 -0.34
#